data_AF-A0A2G6QKI6-F1
#
_entry.id   AF-A0A2G6QKI6-F1
#
_cell.length_a   1.000
_cell.length_b   1.000
_cell.length_c   1.000
_cell.angle_alpha   90.00
_cell.angle_beta   90.00
_cell.angle_gamma   90.00
#
_symmetry.space_group_name_H-M   'P 1'
#
loop_
_entity.id
_entity.type
_entity.pdbx_description
1 polymer ?
#
loop_
_entity_poly.entity_id
_entity_poly.type
_entity_poly.pdbx_seq_one_letter_code
_entity_poly.pdbx_strand_id
1 'polypeptide(L)'
;MHIFLPRADLEDNFATVLRSAGHQVIQADLTKTVELPAGIAEANSRLAEVDWVVITSRRSIKYLSWPLPDGVQLAVIGAGTAAHLPDGISADLVAEVASGTGLANELIPLLTSVGEPSPQPSPTGGGRKTPPAETQKETVPREEKIPSPQPSPRGRGGIISTGRGQKTILLPTSAKADKNLANRLAQTGARTIQIPIYDTLPITPPPAELIENWANIDVVVLLASSQAKALALSPTLPHGGREKKALSPTLPHGGREKKALSPTLHMGRGRPYLVALGEPTAITCAELGWPVAAVAEHPTPEGIANAIAALES
;
A
#
# COMPACT_ATOMS: atom_id res chain seq x y z
N MET A 1 -1.13 -24.12 -23.79
CA MET A 1 -2.33 -24.00 -22.94
C MET A 1 -3.09 -22.73 -23.27
N HIS A 2 -4.41 -22.73 -23.05
CA HIS A 2 -5.23 -21.53 -22.94
C HIS A 2 -5.19 -21.02 -21.51
N ILE A 3 -4.69 -19.80 -21.33
CA ILE A 3 -4.47 -19.17 -20.04
C ILE A 3 -5.40 -17.97 -19.91
N PHE A 4 -6.15 -17.92 -18.82
CA PHE A 4 -6.85 -16.70 -18.43
C PHE A 4 -5.96 -15.86 -17.50
N LEU A 5 -5.74 -14.61 -17.88
CA LEU A 5 -5.00 -13.62 -17.11
C LEU A 5 -5.95 -12.48 -16.71
N PRO A 6 -6.19 -12.25 -15.41
CA PRO A 6 -7.18 -11.31 -14.89
C PRO A 6 -6.72 -9.84 -14.94
N ARG A 7 -6.17 -9.43 -16.08
CA ARG A 7 -5.67 -8.09 -16.37
C ARG A 7 -5.97 -7.73 -17.82
N ALA A 8 -6.78 -6.70 -18.03
CA ALA A 8 -7.21 -6.26 -19.36
C ALA A 8 -6.14 -5.44 -20.14
N ASP A 9 -5.02 -5.10 -19.52
CA ASP A 9 -3.95 -4.31 -20.14
C ASP A 9 -3.25 -5.09 -21.28
N LEU A 10 -3.31 -4.57 -22.51
CA LEU A 10 -2.78 -5.25 -23.70
C LEU A 10 -1.24 -5.20 -23.77
N GLU A 11 -0.60 -4.24 -23.10
CA GLU A 11 0.87 -4.13 -23.01
C GLU A 11 1.42 -4.82 -21.76
N ASP A 12 0.61 -5.66 -21.12
CA ASP A 12 0.98 -6.32 -19.89
C ASP A 12 2.16 -7.28 -20.08
N ASN A 13 3.24 -7.06 -19.32
CA ASN A 13 4.45 -7.89 -19.41
C ASN A 13 4.17 -9.36 -19.07
N PHE A 14 3.21 -9.67 -18.17
CA PHE A 14 2.79 -11.06 -17.91
C PHE A 14 2.19 -11.69 -19.17
N ALA A 15 1.31 -10.97 -19.87
CA ALA A 15 0.70 -11.48 -21.09
C ALA A 15 1.74 -11.68 -22.20
N THR A 16 2.67 -10.73 -22.34
CA THR A 16 3.78 -10.81 -23.31
C THR A 16 4.62 -12.06 -23.08
N VAL A 17 5.12 -12.26 -21.86
CA VAL A 17 5.96 -13.43 -21.52
C VAL A 17 5.21 -14.75 -21.76
N LEU A 18 3.95 -14.85 -21.35
CA LEU A 18 3.14 -16.06 -21.54
C LEU A 18 2.88 -16.37 -23.03
N ARG A 19 2.64 -15.34 -23.86
CA ARG A 19 2.49 -15.51 -25.31
C ARG A 19 3.80 -15.93 -25.97
N SER A 20 4.93 -15.34 -25.55
CA SER A 20 6.26 -15.72 -26.03
C SER A 20 6.62 -17.16 -25.67
N ALA A 21 6.10 -17.69 -24.56
CA ALA A 21 6.19 -19.10 -24.19
C ALA A 21 5.26 -20.02 -25.02
N GLY A 22 4.51 -19.48 -25.99
CA GLY A 22 3.65 -20.25 -26.90
C GLY A 22 2.24 -20.51 -26.37
N HIS A 23 1.82 -19.84 -25.30
CA HIS A 23 0.47 -19.99 -24.75
C HIS A 23 -0.53 -19.01 -25.39
N GLN A 24 -1.81 -19.41 -25.45
CA GLN A 24 -2.89 -18.51 -25.82
C GLN A 24 -3.40 -17.80 -24.57
N VAL A 25 -3.33 -16.46 -24.54
CA VAL A 25 -3.66 -15.67 -23.34
C VAL A 25 -4.95 -14.87 -23.57
N ILE A 26 -5.96 -15.19 -22.77
CA ILE A 26 -7.25 -14.49 -22.68
C ILE A 26 -7.15 -13.48 -21.54
N GLN A 27 -7.39 -12.21 -21.83
CA GLN A 27 -7.23 -11.11 -20.88
C GLN A 27 -8.58 -10.45 -20.59
N ALA A 28 -8.97 -10.40 -19.32
CA ALA A 28 -10.10 -9.59 -18.88
C ALA A 28 -10.00 -9.29 -17.37
N ASP A 29 -10.47 -8.14 -16.92
CA ASP A 29 -10.41 -7.78 -15.50
C ASP A 29 -11.44 -8.56 -14.68
N LEU A 30 -11.02 -9.14 -13.54
CA LEU A 30 -11.95 -9.75 -12.57
C LEU A 30 -12.47 -8.76 -11.52
N THR A 31 -11.81 -7.61 -11.39
CA THR A 31 -12.15 -6.61 -10.38
C THR A 31 -12.13 -5.23 -10.97
N LYS A 32 -13.07 -4.38 -10.55
CA LYS A 32 -13.09 -2.96 -10.88
C LYS A 32 -12.83 -2.13 -9.64
N THR A 33 -12.17 -1.00 -9.83
CA THR A 33 -12.10 0.03 -8.80
C THR A 33 -13.30 0.94 -8.90
N VAL A 34 -13.93 1.20 -7.76
CA VAL A 34 -15.00 2.19 -7.62
C VAL A 34 -14.54 3.27 -6.68
N GLU A 35 -14.90 4.50 -7.02
CA GLU A 35 -14.63 5.68 -6.20
C GLU A 35 -15.57 5.68 -4.99
N LEU A 36 -15.09 6.26 -3.88
CA LEU A 36 -15.93 6.52 -2.71
C LEU A 36 -16.00 8.04 -2.49
N PRO A 37 -16.94 8.76 -3.15
CA PRO A 37 -16.97 10.22 -3.16
C PRO A 37 -16.98 10.86 -1.77
N ALA A 38 -17.70 10.27 -0.81
CA ALA A 38 -17.72 10.74 0.58
C ALA A 38 -16.34 10.66 1.24
N GLY A 39 -15.65 9.53 1.08
CA GLY A 39 -14.30 9.35 1.60
C GLY A 39 -13.28 10.25 0.90
N ILE A 40 -13.41 10.43 -0.42
CA ILE A 40 -12.58 11.35 -1.19
C ILE A 40 -12.75 12.79 -0.68
N ALA A 41 -13.98 13.24 -0.48
CA ALA A 41 -14.25 14.57 0.06
C ALA A 41 -13.69 14.73 1.49
N GLU A 42 -13.85 13.71 2.35
CA GLU A 42 -13.31 13.72 3.71
C GLU A 42 -11.78 13.72 3.72
N ALA A 43 -11.13 12.91 2.90
CA ALA A 43 -9.66 12.88 2.82
C ALA A 43 -9.11 14.24 2.40
N ASN A 44 -9.75 14.89 1.42
CA ASN A 44 -9.33 16.21 0.94
C ASN A 44 -9.58 17.33 1.96
N SER A 45 -10.68 17.27 2.73
CA SER A 45 -10.92 18.28 3.78
C SER A 45 -9.94 18.19 4.94
N ARG A 46 -9.39 16.99 5.19
CA ARG A 46 -8.40 16.74 6.26
C ARG A 46 -6.97 17.10 5.89
N LEU A 47 -6.65 17.36 4.61
CA LEU A 47 -5.26 17.58 4.18
C LEU A 47 -4.56 18.71 4.94
N ALA A 48 -5.28 19.78 5.30
CA ALA A 48 -4.71 20.90 6.05
C ALA A 48 -4.58 20.64 7.58
N GLU A 49 -5.10 19.51 8.07
CA GLU A 49 -5.14 19.16 9.50
C GLU A 49 -4.10 18.09 9.88
N VAL A 50 -3.32 17.60 8.92
CA VAL A 50 -2.39 16.49 9.13
C VAL A 50 -0.95 16.91 8.89
N ASP A 51 -0.02 16.27 9.59
CA ASP A 51 1.42 16.49 9.40
C ASP A 51 1.96 15.65 8.24
N TRP A 52 1.36 14.48 8.02
CA TRP A 52 1.79 13.51 7.00
C TRP A 52 0.62 12.97 6.19
N VAL A 53 0.83 12.81 4.88
CA VAL A 53 0.01 11.99 4.00
C VAL A 53 0.84 10.79 3.55
N VAL A 54 0.32 9.58 3.76
CA VAL A 54 1.02 8.34 3.40
C VAL A 54 0.25 7.62 2.29
N ILE A 55 0.84 7.56 1.09
CA ILE A 55 0.23 6.96 -0.10
C ILE A 55 0.78 5.56 -0.33
N THR A 56 -0.10 4.57 -0.31
CA THR A 56 0.26 3.14 -0.46
C THR A 56 -0.13 2.56 -1.82
N SER A 57 -0.81 3.36 -2.65
CA SER A 57 -1.39 2.93 -3.92
C SER A 57 -1.42 4.08 -4.91
N ARG A 58 -1.04 3.80 -6.15
CA ARG A 58 -1.17 4.73 -7.29
C ARG A 58 -2.59 5.27 -7.44
N ARG A 59 -3.59 4.50 -7.03
CA ARG A 59 -5.01 4.89 -7.15
C ARG A 59 -5.33 6.07 -6.25
N SER A 60 -4.74 6.13 -5.05
CA SER A 60 -4.99 7.22 -4.11
C SER A 60 -4.53 8.58 -4.64
N ILE A 61 -3.45 8.61 -5.43
CA ILE A 61 -2.88 9.85 -6.01
C ILE A 61 -3.93 10.60 -6.84
N LYS A 62 -4.76 9.87 -7.60
CA LYS A 62 -5.77 10.46 -8.50
C LYS A 62 -6.90 11.19 -7.78
N TYR A 63 -7.11 10.89 -6.51
CA TYR A 63 -8.27 11.36 -5.75
C TYR A 63 -7.94 12.44 -4.72
N LEU A 64 -6.66 12.72 -4.50
CA LEU A 64 -6.21 13.79 -3.62
C LEU A 64 -6.06 15.10 -4.40
N SER A 65 -6.30 16.20 -3.72
CA SER A 65 -6.02 17.55 -4.20
C SER A 65 -4.51 17.81 -4.18
N TRP A 66 -4.01 18.36 -5.27
CA TRP A 66 -2.60 18.72 -5.44
C TRP A 66 -2.47 20.20 -5.84
N PRO A 67 -1.39 20.90 -5.42
CA PRO A 67 -0.37 20.45 -4.48
C PRO A 67 -0.93 20.24 -3.06
N LEU A 68 -0.23 19.48 -2.23
CA LEU A 68 -0.59 19.37 -0.81
C LEU A 68 -0.43 20.74 -0.12
N PRO A 69 -1.21 21.02 0.95
CA PRO A 69 -1.05 22.25 1.72
C PRO A 69 0.37 22.41 2.30
N ASP A 70 0.79 23.67 2.48
CA ASP A 70 2.11 23.99 3.04
C ASP A 70 2.31 23.35 4.43
N GLY A 71 3.48 22.72 4.63
CA GLY A 71 3.83 22.06 5.88
C GLY A 71 3.39 20.59 5.99
N VAL A 72 2.58 20.09 5.05
CA VAL A 72 2.21 18.67 4.97
C VAL A 72 3.32 17.88 4.29
N GLN A 73 3.80 16.82 4.95
CA GLN A 73 4.82 15.93 4.41
C GLN A 73 4.20 14.74 3.67
N LEU A 74 4.83 14.30 2.59
CA LEU A 74 4.36 13.21 1.74
C LEU A 74 5.28 11.99 1.84
N ALA A 75 4.72 10.84 2.24
CA ALA A 75 5.37 9.55 2.12
C ALA A 75 4.68 8.67 1.09
N VAL A 76 5.44 7.95 0.27
CA VAL A 76 4.92 7.04 -0.75
C VAL A 76 5.54 5.64 -0.59
N ILE A 77 4.73 4.59 -0.72
CA ILE A 77 5.21 3.21 -0.72
C ILE A 77 5.51 2.75 -2.16
N GLY A 78 6.78 2.41 -2.38
CA GLY A 78 7.29 1.80 -3.60
C GLY A 78 7.58 2.82 -4.69
N ALA A 79 8.73 2.67 -5.35
CA ALA A 79 9.15 3.49 -6.49
C ALA A 79 8.09 3.50 -7.61
N GLY A 80 7.40 2.37 -7.80
CA GLY A 80 6.30 2.27 -8.75
C GLY A 80 5.16 3.23 -8.43
N THR A 81 4.82 3.47 -7.16
CA THR A 81 3.79 4.43 -6.77
C THR A 81 4.31 5.87 -6.89
N ALA A 82 5.55 6.11 -6.46
CA ALA A 82 6.17 7.43 -6.52
C ALA A 82 6.29 7.97 -7.96
N ALA A 83 6.56 7.10 -8.93
CA ALA A 83 6.60 7.45 -10.36
C ALA A 83 5.26 7.95 -10.94
N HIS A 84 4.15 7.84 -10.18
CA HIS A 84 2.82 8.30 -10.62
C HIS A 84 2.40 9.59 -9.90
N LEU A 85 3.29 10.22 -9.12
CA LEU A 85 3.01 11.53 -8.54
C LEU A 85 2.82 12.58 -9.65
N PRO A 86 2.02 13.63 -9.41
CA PRO A 86 1.87 14.72 -10.37
C PRO A 86 3.20 15.40 -10.69
N ASP A 87 3.30 15.99 -11.89
CA ASP A 87 4.50 16.70 -12.32
C ASP A 87 4.90 17.79 -11.32
N GLY A 88 6.19 17.82 -10.98
CA GLY A 88 6.75 18.78 -10.01
C GLY A 88 6.52 18.42 -8.54
N ILE A 89 5.84 17.32 -8.23
CA ILE A 89 5.66 16.81 -6.87
C ILE A 89 6.60 15.64 -6.60
N SER A 90 7.43 15.77 -5.58
CA SER A 90 8.25 14.68 -5.03
C SER A 90 7.78 14.31 -3.63
N ALA A 91 7.83 13.03 -3.29
CA ALA A 91 7.63 12.60 -1.92
C ALA A 91 8.85 12.95 -1.06
N ASP A 92 8.60 13.39 0.18
CA ASP A 92 9.63 13.58 1.20
C ASP A 92 10.24 12.25 1.65
N LEU A 93 9.47 11.15 1.51
CA LEU A 93 9.93 9.79 1.73
C LEU A 93 9.36 8.84 0.65
N VAL A 94 10.22 8.02 0.05
CA VAL A 94 9.80 6.88 -0.78
C VAL A 94 10.32 5.61 -0.12
N ALA A 95 9.40 4.82 0.45
CA ALA A 95 9.78 3.56 1.09
C ALA A 95 9.99 2.47 0.03
N GLU A 96 11.15 1.81 0.06
CA GLU A 96 11.47 0.76 -0.91
C GLU A 96 10.68 -0.53 -0.66
N VAL A 97 10.41 -0.85 0.60
CA VAL A 97 9.74 -2.10 0.97
C VAL A 97 8.22 -1.93 1.01
N ALA A 98 7.54 -2.51 0.01
CA ALA A 98 6.08 -2.58 -0.09
C ALA A 98 5.43 -3.56 0.92
N SER A 99 5.89 -3.59 2.16
CA SER A 99 5.25 -4.33 3.26
C SER A 99 4.86 -3.37 4.38
N GLY A 100 3.71 -3.60 5.02
CA GLY A 100 3.27 -2.76 6.15
C GLY A 100 4.27 -2.70 7.32
N THR A 101 5.17 -3.68 7.41
CA THR A 101 6.27 -3.72 8.40
C THR A 101 7.47 -2.88 7.95
N GLY A 102 7.87 -2.97 6.68
CA GLY A 102 8.98 -2.20 6.12
C GLY A 102 8.72 -0.70 6.16
N LEU A 103 7.51 -0.28 5.75
CA LEU A 103 7.11 1.13 5.82
C LEU A 103 7.13 1.65 7.26
N ALA A 104 6.58 0.89 8.21
CA ALA A 104 6.58 1.32 9.60
C ALA A 104 8.02 1.59 10.05
N ASN A 105 8.96 0.70 9.77
CA ASN A 105 10.36 0.86 10.17
C ASN A 105 11.05 2.08 9.54
N GLU A 106 10.70 2.46 8.31
CA GLU A 106 11.27 3.62 7.62
C GLU A 106 10.59 4.94 8.02
N LEU A 107 9.28 4.93 8.28
CA LEU A 107 8.50 6.11 8.65
C LEU A 107 8.61 6.43 10.16
N ILE A 108 8.74 5.41 11.01
CA ILE A 108 8.85 5.55 12.48
C ILE A 108 9.95 6.55 12.88
N PRO A 109 11.18 6.50 12.35
CA PRO A 109 12.24 7.45 12.70
C PRO A 109 11.87 8.90 12.39
N LEU A 110 11.16 9.16 11.28
CA LEU A 110 10.72 10.51 10.91
C LEU A 110 9.57 11.00 11.79
N LEU A 111 8.69 10.09 12.20
CA LEU A 111 7.61 10.39 13.13
C LEU A 111 8.10 10.64 14.55
N THR A 112 9.21 10.01 14.93
CA THR A 112 9.81 10.08 16.27
C THR A 112 10.99 11.05 16.39
N SER A 113 11.51 11.58 15.28
CA SER A 113 12.56 12.61 15.31
C SER A 113 12.02 13.89 15.97
N VAL A 114 12.33 13.97 17.25
CA VAL A 114 12.38 15.19 18.02
C VAL A 114 13.45 16.06 17.40
N GLY A 115 13.10 17.29 16.99
CA GLY A 115 14.04 18.23 16.40
C GLY A 115 15.40 18.21 17.09
N GLU A 116 16.43 17.79 16.36
CA GLU A 116 17.80 18.04 16.78
C GLU A 116 17.99 19.55 16.80
N PRO A 117 18.40 20.15 17.93
CA PRO A 117 18.83 21.52 17.91
C PRO A 117 20.05 21.62 16.99
N SER A 118 19.99 22.52 16.02
CA SER A 118 21.15 22.92 15.22
C SER A 118 22.37 23.08 16.14
N PRO A 119 23.56 22.57 15.77
CA PRO A 119 24.74 22.73 16.60
C PRO A 119 25.04 24.21 16.76
N GLN A 120 24.76 24.77 17.94
CA GLN A 120 25.22 26.10 18.29
C GLN A 120 26.75 26.07 18.37
N PRO A 121 27.45 27.08 17.82
CA PRO A 121 28.89 27.20 17.99
C PRO A 121 29.20 27.32 19.49
N SER A 122 30.01 26.38 19.98
CA SER A 122 30.44 26.34 21.38
C SER A 122 31.26 27.58 21.73
N PRO A 123 31.04 28.23 22.89
CA PRO A 123 31.93 29.28 23.36
C PRO A 123 33.22 28.64 23.88
N THR A 124 34.29 28.74 23.10
CA THR A 124 35.62 28.29 23.55
C THR A 124 36.17 29.30 24.56
N GLY A 125 36.19 28.85 25.83
CA GLY A 125 37.37 28.86 26.70
C GLY A 125 38.16 30.16 26.84
N GLY A 126 38.09 30.75 28.03
CA GLY A 126 38.81 31.96 28.39
C GLY A 126 40.34 31.84 28.41
N GLY A 127 40.98 32.99 28.15
CA GLY A 127 42.39 33.27 28.43
C GLY A 127 42.51 34.54 29.24
N ARG A 128 42.85 34.39 30.52
CA ARG A 128 43.16 35.47 31.47
C ARG A 128 44.52 36.08 31.11
N LYS A 129 44.63 37.42 31.01
CA LYS A 129 45.82 38.21 31.37
C LYS A 129 45.44 39.69 31.60
N THR A 130 46.15 40.29 32.54
CA THR A 130 45.94 41.53 33.32
C THR A 130 46.20 42.86 32.57
N PRO A 131 45.83 44.03 33.16
CA PRO A 131 45.69 45.35 32.50
C PRO A 131 46.93 46.25 32.61
N PRO A 132 46.97 47.39 31.87
CA PRO A 132 46.88 48.73 32.51
C PRO A 132 46.07 49.76 31.65
N ALA A 133 45.20 50.59 32.24
CA ALA A 133 45.37 51.97 32.75
C ALA A 133 45.33 53.09 31.68
N GLU A 134 44.28 53.94 31.73
CA GLU A 134 44.18 55.39 31.39
C GLU A 134 42.67 55.76 31.29
N THR A 135 42.05 56.39 32.29
CA THR A 135 41.91 57.84 32.55
C THR A 135 41.16 58.63 31.46
N GLN A 136 39.90 59.01 31.76
CA GLN A 136 39.27 60.36 31.64
C GLN A 136 37.74 60.18 31.71
N LYS A 137 37.05 60.69 32.75
CA LYS A 137 36.23 61.94 32.77
C LYS A 137 35.16 61.94 31.66
N GLU A 138 33.86 62.19 31.88
CA GLU A 138 33.27 63.29 32.67
C GLU A 138 31.72 63.16 32.70
N THR A 139 31.13 63.53 33.84
CA THR A 139 29.83 64.24 34.03
C THR A 139 28.44 63.66 33.71
N VAL A 140 27.57 63.92 34.68
CA VAL A 140 26.12 63.69 34.88
C VAL A 140 25.34 64.97 34.44
N PRO A 141 24.02 65.14 34.67
CA PRO A 141 22.78 64.60 34.08
C PRO A 141 21.90 65.67 33.34
N ARG A 142 20.81 65.27 32.65
CA ARG A 142 19.47 65.94 32.65
C ARG A 142 18.48 65.25 31.69
N GLU A 143 17.37 64.72 32.21
CA GLU A 143 16.00 65.27 32.21
C GLU A 143 15.27 65.28 30.86
N GLU A 144 14.21 64.46 30.84
CA GLU A 144 12.88 64.66 30.25
C GLU A 144 12.73 65.23 28.82
N LYS A 145 12.24 64.38 27.91
CA LYS A 145 11.06 64.75 27.10
C LYS A 145 10.39 63.54 26.44
N ILE A 146 9.12 63.30 26.81
CA ILE A 146 8.17 62.50 26.03
C ILE A 146 7.59 63.39 24.92
N PRO A 147 7.45 62.87 23.69
CA PRO A 147 6.15 63.05 23.00
C PRO A 147 5.72 61.79 22.19
N SER A 148 4.54 61.30 22.55
CA SER A 148 3.38 60.79 21.76
C SER A 148 3.54 59.97 20.45
N PRO A 149 2.56 59.09 20.15
CA PRO A 149 2.78 57.81 19.47
C PRO A 149 2.69 57.87 17.94
N GLN A 150 3.53 57.09 17.26
CA GLN A 150 3.34 56.70 15.85
C GLN A 150 3.11 55.18 15.75
N PRO A 151 2.28 54.72 14.78
CA PRO A 151 1.82 53.34 14.71
C PRO A 151 2.91 52.41 14.18
N SER A 152 3.20 51.35 14.94
CA SER A 152 4.13 50.29 14.55
C SER A 152 3.63 49.50 13.34
N PRO A 153 4.45 49.26 12.29
CA PRO A 153 4.09 48.35 11.22
C PRO A 153 4.34 46.90 11.65
N ARG A 154 3.28 46.10 11.54
CA ARG A 154 3.23 44.65 11.26
C ARG A 154 4.28 43.79 11.97
N GLY A 155 3.85 43.20 13.08
CA GLY A 155 4.51 42.05 13.68
C GLY A 155 4.68 40.92 12.67
N ARG A 156 5.94 40.58 12.36
CA ARG A 156 6.31 39.19 12.06
C ARG A 156 6.42 38.47 13.40
N GLY A 157 5.27 38.11 13.95
CA GLY A 157 5.21 37.08 14.97
C GLY A 157 5.41 35.76 14.26
N GLY A 158 6.64 35.23 14.34
CA GLY A 158 6.88 33.82 14.03
C GLY A 158 5.92 32.99 14.88
N ILE A 159 5.15 32.12 14.23
CA ILE A 159 4.38 31.11 14.94
C ILE A 159 5.40 30.18 15.56
N ILE A 160 5.61 30.38 16.85
CA ILE A 160 6.26 29.44 17.74
C ILE A 160 5.36 28.20 17.74
N SER A 161 5.82 27.11 17.12
CA SER A 161 5.15 25.81 17.23
C SER A 161 5.09 25.44 18.72
N THR A 162 3.92 25.63 19.32
CA THR A 162 3.67 25.29 20.72
C THR A 162 3.37 23.80 20.81
N GLY A 163 4.32 23.05 21.37
CA GLY A 163 4.10 21.70 21.90
C GLY A 163 4.22 20.58 20.87
N ARG A 164 5.14 19.64 21.10
CA ARG A 164 5.17 18.34 20.42
C ARG A 164 3.93 17.52 20.80
N GLY A 165 2.81 17.88 20.19
CA GLY A 165 1.62 17.06 20.08
C GLY A 165 1.90 15.90 19.14
N GLN A 166 1.28 14.77 19.43
CA GLN A 166 1.27 13.57 18.61
C GLN A 166 1.06 13.92 17.11
N LYS A 167 2.01 13.53 16.24
CA LYS A 167 1.90 13.76 14.79
C LYS A 167 0.65 13.07 14.23
N THR A 168 -0.06 13.73 13.32
CA THR A 168 -1.26 13.20 12.66
C THR A 168 -0.96 12.75 11.24
N ILE A 169 -1.35 11.54 10.90
CA ILE A 169 -1.08 10.88 9.62
C ILE A 169 -2.40 10.58 8.93
N LEU A 170 -2.55 11.01 7.68
CA LEU A 170 -3.64 10.60 6.80
C LEU A 170 -3.22 9.39 5.95
N LEU A 171 -4.04 8.34 5.98
CA LEU A 171 -3.94 7.15 5.12
C LEU A 171 -5.17 7.06 4.21
N PRO A 172 -5.12 7.60 2.98
CA PRO A 172 -6.15 7.41 1.98
C PRO A 172 -6.00 6.03 1.34
N THR A 173 -6.89 5.08 1.67
CA THR A 173 -6.75 3.66 1.28
C THR A 173 -7.96 3.09 0.56
N SER A 174 -7.86 1.83 0.15
CA SER A 174 -9.03 1.03 -0.22
C SER A 174 -9.94 0.77 1.00
N ALA A 175 -11.24 0.62 0.80
CA ALA A 175 -12.18 0.14 1.82
C ALA A 175 -11.83 -1.25 2.38
N LYS A 176 -11.13 -2.08 1.59
CA LYS A 176 -10.68 -3.43 1.99
C LYS A 176 -9.21 -3.45 2.45
N ALA A 177 -8.59 -2.29 2.63
CA ALA A 177 -7.19 -2.23 3.04
C ALA A 177 -6.98 -2.88 4.41
N ASP A 178 -5.92 -3.66 4.51
CA ASP A 178 -5.52 -4.29 5.76
C ASP A 178 -5.08 -3.24 6.79
N LYS A 179 -5.45 -3.46 8.06
CA LYS A 179 -5.24 -2.49 9.15
C LYS A 179 -3.83 -2.55 9.75
N ASN A 180 -2.97 -3.48 9.34
CA ASN A 180 -1.65 -3.64 9.97
C ASN A 180 -0.79 -2.39 9.85
N LEU A 181 -0.82 -1.69 8.71
CA LEU A 181 -0.08 -0.44 8.57
C LEU A 181 -0.59 0.63 9.55
N ALA A 182 -1.90 0.88 9.55
CA ALA A 182 -2.51 1.86 10.44
C ALA A 182 -2.27 1.53 11.93
N ASN A 183 -2.38 0.25 12.29
CA ASN A 183 -2.11 -0.23 13.65
C ASN A 183 -0.65 -0.03 14.06
N ARG A 184 0.31 -0.32 13.16
CA ARG A 184 1.74 -0.11 13.44
C ARG A 184 2.07 1.37 13.58
N LEU A 185 1.50 2.24 12.73
CA LEU A 185 1.68 3.69 12.86
C LEU A 185 1.05 4.24 14.14
N ALA A 186 -0.09 3.71 14.58
CA ALA A 186 -0.67 4.10 15.86
C ALA A 186 0.21 3.72 17.07
N GLN A 187 0.97 2.62 16.99
CA GLN A 187 1.90 2.18 18.05
C GLN A 187 3.09 3.14 18.24
N THR A 188 3.38 4.00 17.28
CA THR A 188 4.48 4.99 17.36
C THR A 188 4.10 6.22 18.15
N GLY A 189 2.87 6.28 18.67
CA GLY A 189 2.30 7.48 19.27
C GLY A 189 1.84 8.51 18.24
N ALA A 190 1.79 8.19 16.94
CA ALA A 190 1.15 9.04 15.93
C ALA A 190 -0.36 8.79 15.87
N ARG A 191 -1.15 9.84 15.63
CA ARG A 191 -2.59 9.73 15.38
C ARG A 191 -2.79 9.36 13.92
N THR A 192 -3.21 8.13 13.66
CA THR A 192 -3.45 7.68 12.28
C THR A 192 -4.93 7.78 11.91
N ILE A 193 -5.24 8.53 10.86
CA ILE A 193 -6.57 8.71 10.29
C ILE A 193 -6.60 7.93 8.97
N GLN A 194 -7.24 6.76 8.97
CA GLN A 194 -7.40 5.97 7.76
C GLN A 194 -8.77 6.24 7.14
N ILE A 195 -8.79 6.70 5.89
CA ILE A 195 -10.02 7.04 5.16
C ILE A 195 -10.12 6.17 3.91
N PRO A 196 -11.19 5.38 3.75
CA PRO A 196 -11.43 4.63 2.54
C PRO A 196 -11.91 5.58 1.42
N ILE A 197 -11.09 5.75 0.38
CA ILE A 197 -11.37 6.69 -0.72
C ILE A 197 -11.72 5.99 -2.05
N TYR A 198 -11.48 4.67 -2.13
CA TYR A 198 -11.93 3.82 -3.21
C TYR A 198 -12.22 2.40 -2.68
N ASP A 199 -12.94 1.58 -3.44
CA ASP A 199 -13.07 0.15 -3.19
C ASP A 199 -12.69 -0.66 -4.44
N THR A 200 -12.32 -1.92 -4.24
CA THR A 200 -12.09 -2.90 -5.30
C THR A 200 -13.19 -3.94 -5.22
N LEU A 201 -14.12 -3.87 -6.17
CA LEU A 201 -15.28 -4.75 -6.24
C LEU A 201 -15.07 -5.83 -7.32
N PRO A 202 -15.61 -7.04 -7.12
CA PRO A 202 -15.68 -8.02 -8.19
C PRO A 202 -16.50 -7.46 -9.36
N ILE A 203 -16.12 -7.83 -10.57
CA ILE A 203 -16.94 -7.59 -11.76
C ILE A 203 -18.03 -8.69 -11.79
N THR A 204 -19.30 -8.27 -11.76
CA THR A 204 -20.46 -9.17 -11.76
C THR A 204 -21.47 -8.70 -12.82
N PRO A 205 -21.89 -9.57 -13.76
CA PRO A 205 -21.37 -10.94 -13.98
C PRO A 205 -19.87 -10.92 -14.34
N PRO A 206 -19.17 -12.07 -14.24
CA PRO A 206 -17.78 -12.18 -14.69
C PRO A 206 -17.63 -11.73 -16.16
N PRO A 207 -16.41 -11.36 -16.59
CA PRO A 207 -16.18 -10.96 -17.97
C PRO A 207 -16.64 -12.03 -18.97
N ALA A 208 -17.22 -11.60 -20.09
CA ALA A 208 -17.74 -12.49 -21.11
C ALA A 208 -16.63 -13.40 -21.65
N GLU A 209 -15.42 -12.88 -21.79
CA GLU A 209 -14.22 -13.59 -22.22
C GLU A 209 -13.93 -14.78 -21.31
N LEU A 210 -14.14 -14.64 -20.01
CA LEU A 210 -13.96 -15.75 -19.06
C LEU A 210 -15.09 -16.77 -19.18
N ILE A 211 -16.33 -16.32 -19.29
CA ILE A 211 -17.51 -17.19 -19.34
C ILE A 211 -17.51 -18.03 -20.63
N GLU A 212 -17.31 -17.39 -21.78
CA GLU A 212 -17.36 -18.01 -23.11
C GLU A 212 -16.24 -19.02 -23.31
N ASN A 213 -15.07 -18.79 -22.69
CA ASN A 213 -13.91 -19.65 -22.84
C ASN A 213 -13.69 -20.62 -21.67
N TRP A 214 -14.50 -20.57 -20.61
CA TRP A 214 -14.28 -21.34 -19.38
C TRP A 214 -14.00 -22.84 -19.61
N ALA A 215 -14.73 -23.46 -20.53
CA ALA A 215 -14.58 -24.88 -20.84
C ALA A 215 -13.25 -25.23 -21.53
N ASN A 216 -12.59 -24.23 -22.15
CA ASN A 216 -11.36 -24.39 -22.92
C ASN A 216 -10.15 -23.81 -22.19
N ILE A 217 -10.32 -23.13 -21.06
CA ILE A 217 -9.23 -22.59 -20.25
C ILE A 217 -8.56 -23.75 -19.50
N ASP A 218 -7.25 -23.90 -19.72
CA ASP A 218 -6.42 -24.87 -19.01
C ASP A 218 -5.93 -24.30 -17.67
N VAL A 219 -5.61 -23.00 -17.64
CA VAL A 219 -4.99 -22.32 -16.49
C VAL A 219 -5.63 -20.95 -16.23
N VAL A 220 -5.90 -20.64 -14.96
CA VAL A 220 -6.26 -19.30 -14.50
C VAL A 220 -5.13 -18.78 -13.60
N VAL A 221 -4.51 -17.68 -14.01
CA VAL A 221 -3.47 -17.01 -13.21
C VAL A 221 -4.11 -16.03 -12.24
N LEU A 222 -3.73 -16.04 -10.98
CA LEU A 222 -4.23 -15.12 -9.95
C LEU A 222 -3.06 -14.32 -9.38
N LEU A 223 -3.09 -13.01 -9.64
CA LEU A 223 -2.02 -12.08 -9.27
C LEU A 223 -2.27 -11.41 -7.91
N ALA A 224 -3.52 -11.41 -7.45
CA ALA A 224 -3.90 -10.83 -6.16
C ALA A 224 -5.05 -11.59 -5.50
N SER A 225 -5.08 -11.59 -4.17
CA SER A 225 -6.18 -12.14 -3.35
C SER A 225 -7.56 -11.59 -3.72
N SER A 226 -7.66 -10.36 -4.20
CA SER A 226 -8.94 -9.77 -4.66
C SER A 226 -9.49 -10.45 -5.90
N GLN A 227 -8.62 -10.94 -6.80
CA GLN A 227 -9.01 -11.70 -8.00
C GLN A 227 -9.49 -13.10 -7.62
N ALA A 228 -8.83 -13.75 -6.67
CA ALA A 228 -9.27 -15.03 -6.12
C ALA A 228 -10.69 -14.93 -5.52
N LYS A 229 -10.92 -13.89 -4.70
CA LYS A 229 -12.24 -13.61 -4.12
C LYS A 229 -13.29 -13.31 -5.19
N ALA A 230 -12.94 -12.53 -6.22
CA ALA A 230 -13.86 -12.23 -7.32
C ALA A 230 -14.24 -13.47 -8.13
N LEU A 231 -13.26 -14.34 -8.41
CA LEU A 231 -13.50 -15.62 -9.07
C LEU A 231 -14.41 -16.53 -8.23
N ALA A 232 -14.17 -16.63 -6.93
CA ALA A 232 -14.99 -17.45 -6.02
C ALA A 232 -16.43 -16.92 -5.86
N LEU A 233 -16.66 -15.62 -6.02
CA LEU A 233 -17.99 -15.00 -5.97
C LEU A 233 -18.77 -15.12 -7.27
N SER A 234 -18.25 -15.80 -8.28
CA SER A 234 -18.86 -15.91 -9.61
C SER A 234 -19.83 -17.11 -9.66
N PRO A 235 -21.16 -16.93 -9.52
CA PRO A 235 -22.11 -18.03 -9.47
C PRO A 235 -22.29 -18.73 -10.81
N THR A 236 -21.90 -18.07 -11.91
CA THR A 236 -22.05 -18.54 -13.29
C THR A 236 -20.89 -19.40 -13.78
N LEU A 237 -19.73 -19.35 -13.10
CA LEU A 237 -18.63 -20.25 -13.41
C LEU A 237 -18.96 -21.58 -12.76
N PRO A 238 -19.15 -22.67 -13.52
CA PRO A 238 -19.70 -23.90 -13.01
C PRO A 238 -18.90 -24.39 -11.80
N HIS A 239 -19.45 -24.15 -10.61
CA HIS A 239 -19.02 -24.83 -9.40
C HIS A 239 -19.49 -26.25 -9.62
N GLY A 240 -18.57 -27.16 -9.95
CA GLY A 240 -18.88 -28.57 -10.14
C GLY A 240 -19.28 -29.23 -8.81
N GLY A 241 -20.38 -28.79 -8.21
CA GLY A 241 -21.14 -29.52 -7.22
C GLY A 241 -22.02 -30.47 -7.99
N ARG A 242 -21.61 -31.74 -8.06
CA ARG A 242 -22.59 -32.81 -8.22
C ARG A 242 -23.57 -32.64 -7.06
N GLU A 243 -24.87 -32.51 -7.34
CA GLU A 243 -25.90 -32.67 -6.33
C GLU A 243 -25.53 -33.85 -5.44
N LYS A 244 -25.49 -33.64 -4.12
CA LYS A 244 -25.39 -34.73 -3.16
C LYS A 244 -26.68 -35.54 -3.28
N LYS A 245 -26.71 -36.51 -4.19
CA LYS A 245 -27.67 -37.61 -4.07
C LYS A 245 -27.31 -38.31 -2.77
N ALA A 246 -28.21 -38.18 -1.79
CA ALA A 246 -28.04 -38.73 -0.46
C ALA A 246 -27.69 -40.21 -0.54
N LEU A 247 -26.46 -40.55 -0.17
CA LEU A 247 -26.06 -41.90 0.18
C LEU A 247 -25.83 -41.86 1.69
N SER A 248 -26.74 -42.51 2.39
CA SER A 248 -26.76 -42.69 3.84
C SER A 248 -25.44 -43.27 4.36
N PRO A 249 -25.09 -43.00 5.64
CA PRO A 249 -23.77 -43.26 6.16
C PRO A 249 -23.62 -44.73 6.56
N THR A 250 -22.44 -45.29 6.34
CA THR A 250 -21.94 -46.41 7.15
C THR A 250 -20.41 -46.35 7.16
N LEU A 251 -19.87 -45.89 8.29
CA LEU A 251 -18.53 -46.24 8.78
C LEU A 251 -18.57 -47.69 9.28
N PRO A 252 -17.47 -48.49 9.25
CA PRO A 252 -16.38 -48.29 10.22
C PRO A 252 -14.92 -48.65 9.82
N HIS A 253 -14.01 -47.87 10.43
CA HIS A 253 -12.79 -48.27 11.18
C HIS A 253 -11.49 -48.72 10.47
N GLY A 254 -10.40 -48.04 10.86
CA GLY A 254 -9.16 -48.68 11.33
C GLY A 254 -7.93 -48.53 10.44
N GLY A 255 -6.84 -47.97 11.00
CA GLY A 255 -5.48 -48.17 10.50
C GLY A 255 -4.62 -46.92 10.40
N ARG A 256 -3.73 -46.71 11.36
CA ARG A 256 -2.57 -45.80 11.23
C ARG A 256 -1.62 -46.36 10.17
N GLU A 257 -1.36 -45.61 9.11
CA GLU A 257 -0.11 -45.70 8.35
C GLU A 257 0.47 -44.30 8.13
N LYS A 258 1.67 -44.07 8.66
CA LYS A 258 2.53 -42.96 8.26
C LYS A 258 3.18 -43.36 6.94
N LYS A 259 2.63 -42.89 5.82
CA LYS A 259 3.25 -43.02 4.50
C LYS A 259 3.21 -41.65 3.84
N ALA A 260 4.37 -41.21 3.35
CA ALA A 260 4.59 -39.94 2.71
C ALA A 260 3.44 -39.62 1.73
N LEU A 261 2.72 -38.54 2.00
CA LEU A 261 1.70 -38.01 1.11
C LEU A 261 2.42 -37.40 -0.10
N SER A 262 2.63 -38.21 -1.13
CA SER A 262 2.62 -37.69 -2.49
C SER A 262 1.22 -37.09 -2.71
N PRO A 263 1.08 -35.80 -3.04
CA PRO A 263 -0.23 -35.26 -3.31
C PRO A 263 -0.66 -35.77 -4.69
N THR A 264 -1.35 -36.90 -4.72
CA THR A 264 -2.01 -37.41 -5.92
C THR A 264 -3.12 -36.43 -6.27
N LEU A 265 -2.86 -35.53 -7.22
CA LEU A 265 -3.83 -34.62 -7.84
C LEU A 265 -5.05 -35.43 -8.28
N HIS A 266 -6.14 -35.36 -7.52
CA HIS A 266 -7.42 -35.92 -7.95
C HIS A 266 -8.09 -34.90 -8.88
N MET A 267 -7.69 -35.03 -10.14
CA MET A 267 -8.21 -34.38 -11.33
C MET A 267 -9.70 -34.64 -11.52
N GLY A 268 -10.46 -33.59 -11.84
CA GLY A 268 -11.74 -33.69 -12.52
C GLY A 268 -11.63 -32.99 -13.87
N ARG A 269 -11.80 -33.72 -14.97
CA ARG A 269 -11.93 -33.15 -16.31
C ARG A 269 -12.99 -32.03 -16.27
N GLY A 270 -12.61 -30.80 -16.60
CA GLY A 270 -13.50 -29.63 -16.67
C GLY A 270 -13.23 -28.51 -15.65
N ARG A 271 -12.05 -28.44 -15.02
CA ARG A 271 -11.65 -27.29 -14.19
C ARG A 271 -10.25 -26.80 -14.57
N PRO A 272 -10.05 -25.48 -14.75
CA PRO A 272 -8.71 -24.94 -15.00
C PRO A 272 -7.82 -25.08 -13.75
N TYR A 273 -6.52 -25.23 -13.96
CA TYR A 273 -5.52 -25.13 -12.90
C TYR A 273 -5.41 -23.68 -12.43
N LEU A 274 -5.37 -23.47 -11.11
CA LEU A 274 -5.08 -22.14 -10.57
C LEU A 274 -3.58 -21.97 -10.33
N VAL A 275 -3.01 -20.88 -10.80
CA VAL A 275 -1.62 -20.51 -10.52
C VAL A 275 -1.58 -19.18 -9.79
N ALA A 276 -0.95 -19.13 -8.63
CA ALA A 276 -0.82 -17.91 -7.84
C ALA A 276 0.53 -17.23 -8.07
N LEU A 277 0.53 -15.89 -8.11
CA LEU A 277 1.75 -15.09 -8.17
C LEU A 277 2.64 -15.20 -6.92
N GLY A 278 2.04 -15.56 -5.79
CA GLY A 278 2.78 -15.74 -4.55
C GLY A 278 1.93 -16.31 -3.43
N GLU A 279 2.60 -16.65 -2.34
CA GLU A 279 2.04 -17.33 -1.18
C GLU A 279 0.79 -16.66 -0.59
N PRO A 280 0.70 -15.32 -0.43
CA PRO A 280 -0.51 -14.70 0.11
C PRO A 280 -1.77 -14.96 -0.74
N THR A 281 -1.60 -15.00 -2.06
CA THR A 281 -2.69 -15.30 -2.99
C THR A 281 -3.05 -16.79 -2.91
N ALA A 282 -2.05 -17.68 -2.82
CA ALA A 282 -2.27 -19.12 -2.66
C ALA A 282 -3.06 -19.47 -1.39
N ILE A 283 -2.69 -18.88 -0.25
CA ILE A 283 -3.40 -19.01 1.03
C ILE A 283 -4.86 -18.56 0.88
N THR A 284 -5.08 -17.39 0.27
CA THR A 284 -6.45 -16.88 0.03
C THR A 284 -7.27 -17.86 -0.81
N CYS A 285 -6.67 -18.45 -1.85
CA CYS A 285 -7.36 -19.42 -2.70
C CYS A 285 -7.72 -20.69 -1.92
N ALA A 286 -6.80 -21.19 -1.08
CA ALA A 286 -7.03 -22.35 -0.22
C ALA A 286 -8.17 -22.10 0.79
N GLU A 287 -8.19 -20.93 1.44
CA GLU A 287 -9.27 -20.52 2.37
C GLU A 287 -10.64 -20.47 1.69
N LEU A 288 -10.67 -20.10 0.40
CA LEU A 288 -11.89 -20.08 -0.40
C LEU A 288 -12.31 -21.46 -0.93
N GLY A 289 -11.52 -22.51 -0.69
CA GLY A 289 -11.77 -23.86 -1.19
C GLY A 289 -11.29 -24.11 -2.63
N TRP A 290 -10.41 -23.26 -3.15
CA TRP A 290 -9.83 -23.33 -4.49
C TRP A 290 -8.31 -23.55 -4.38
N PRO A 291 -7.81 -24.77 -4.14
CA PRO A 291 -6.38 -24.99 -4.01
C PRO A 291 -5.65 -24.65 -5.32
N VAL A 292 -4.50 -23.97 -5.20
CA VAL A 292 -3.64 -23.64 -6.35
C VAL A 292 -2.79 -24.85 -6.76
N ALA A 293 -2.61 -25.02 -8.06
CA ALA A 293 -1.78 -26.07 -8.64
C ALA A 293 -0.29 -25.70 -8.59
N ALA A 294 0.03 -24.41 -8.69
CA ALA A 294 1.39 -23.90 -8.57
C ALA A 294 1.41 -22.48 -7.99
N VAL A 295 2.55 -22.12 -7.41
CA VAL A 295 2.85 -20.77 -6.92
C VAL A 295 4.16 -20.33 -7.57
N ALA A 296 4.20 -19.12 -8.12
CA ALA A 296 5.45 -18.57 -8.65
C ALA A 296 6.47 -18.36 -7.51
N GLU A 297 7.71 -18.79 -7.75
CA GLU A 297 8.81 -18.63 -6.80
C GLU A 297 9.13 -17.15 -6.54
N HIS A 298 8.96 -16.32 -7.57
CA HIS A 298 9.11 -14.88 -7.51
C HIS A 298 7.88 -14.21 -8.13
N PRO A 299 7.39 -13.08 -7.58
CA PRO A 299 6.21 -12.38 -8.07
C PRO A 299 6.51 -11.61 -9.37
N THR A 300 6.91 -12.34 -10.40
CA THR A 300 7.41 -11.86 -11.69
C THR A 300 6.72 -12.60 -12.84
N PRO A 301 6.64 -12.01 -14.04
CA PRO A 301 6.16 -12.69 -15.25
C PRO A 301 6.85 -14.03 -15.51
N GLU A 302 8.18 -14.07 -15.39
CA GLU A 302 9.00 -15.25 -15.61
C GLU A 302 8.71 -16.33 -14.56
N GLY A 303 8.53 -15.92 -13.30
CA GLY A 303 8.14 -16.82 -12.21
C GLY A 303 6.80 -17.51 -12.46
N ILE A 304 5.81 -16.78 -13.01
CA ILE A 304 4.53 -17.37 -13.42
C ILE A 304 4.73 -18.34 -14.59
N ALA A 305 5.48 -17.95 -15.62
CA ALA A 305 5.73 -18.81 -16.78
C ALA A 305 6.41 -20.13 -16.38
N ASN A 306 7.40 -20.06 -15.49
CA ASN A 306 8.08 -21.25 -14.94
C ASN A 306 7.12 -22.13 -14.12
N ALA A 307 6.25 -21.52 -13.31
CA ALA A 307 5.23 -22.25 -12.54
C ALA A 307 4.23 -22.98 -13.46
N ILE A 308 3.90 -22.40 -14.62
CA ILE A 308 3.02 -23.03 -15.61
C ILE A 308 3.75 -24.16 -16.35
N ALA A 309 5.00 -23.95 -16.76
CA ALA A 309 5.81 -24.99 -17.41
C ALA A 309 5.98 -26.24 -16.51
N ALA A 310 6.05 -26.06 -15.19
CA ALA A 310 6.09 -27.17 -14.24
C ALA A 310 4.79 -28.00 -14.19
N LEU A 311 3.64 -27.44 -14.62
CA LEU A 311 2.38 -28.18 -14.75
C LEU A 311 2.32 -29.03 -16.03
N GLU A 312 3.17 -28.73 -17.02
CA GLU A 312 3.27 -29.46 -18.29
C GLU A 312 4.16 -30.70 -18.20
N SER A 313 4.97 -30.81 -17.13
CA SER A 313 6.00 -31.84 -16.92
C SER A 313 5.45 -33.08 -16.22
#